data_AF-A0A821D1P1-F1
#
_entry.id   AF-A0A821D1P1-F1
#
_cell.length_a   1.000
_cell.length_b   1.000
_cell.length_c   1.000
_cell.angle_alpha   90.00
_cell.angle_beta   90.00
_cell.angle_gamma   90.00
#
_symmetry.space_group_name_H-M   'P 1'
#
loop_
_entity.id
_entity.type
_entity.pdbx_description
1 polymer ?
#
loop_
_entity_poly.entity_id
_entity_poly.type
_entity_poly.pdbx_seq_one_letter_code
_entity_poly.pdbx_strand_id
1 'polypeptide(L)'
;MNLDTLAETIMPGEGQELMEEAQLRSQAREEQQLQLSISNEMVQSLKQVYDIYVKQNMPFIDQVRILSLLPRSWKYEKVMSIFGCTRHAVKAAHQMYDDEEYILNRDQEPAIRQRADPKKIKHFVS
;
A
#
# COMPACT_ATOMS: atom_id res chain seq x y z
N MET A 1 -50.05 -13.07 0.84
CA MET A 1 -49.07 -12.37 0.00
C MET A 1 -48.56 -13.39 -1.00
N ASN A 2 -48.96 -13.26 -2.27
CA ASN A 2 -48.64 -14.23 -3.32
C ASN A 2 -47.22 -13.97 -3.86
N LEU A 3 -46.42 -15.04 -3.94
CA LEU A 3 -45.08 -15.03 -4.53
C LEU A 3 -45.11 -14.83 -6.06
N ASP A 4 -46.28 -15.01 -6.69
CA ASP A 4 -46.43 -14.95 -8.15
C ASP A 4 -46.40 -13.51 -8.70
N THR A 5 -46.77 -12.50 -7.91
CA THR A 5 -46.78 -11.09 -8.35
C THR A 5 -45.40 -10.42 -8.41
N LEU A 6 -44.37 -11.02 -7.80
CA LEU A 6 -42.99 -10.49 -7.89
C LEU A 6 -42.28 -10.92 -9.19
N ALA A 7 -42.75 -12.00 -9.83
CA ALA A 7 -42.17 -12.51 -11.07
C ALA A 7 -42.62 -11.74 -12.33
N GLU A 8 -43.75 -11.02 -12.26
CA GLU A 8 -44.32 -10.27 -13.39
C GLU A 8 -43.75 -8.85 -13.58
N THR A 9 -42.81 -8.40 -12.74
CA THR A 9 -42.28 -7.02 -12.80
C THR A 9 -40.78 -6.94 -13.08
N ILE A 10 -40.24 -7.85 -13.87
CA ILE A 10 -38.90 -7.69 -14.46
C ILE A 10 -39.12 -7.47 -15.96
N MET A 11 -38.85 -6.25 -16.46
CA MET A 11 -38.97 -6.00 -17.89
C MET A 11 -37.99 -6.90 -18.66
N PRO A 12 -38.37 -7.40 -19.86
CA PRO A 12 -37.46 -8.21 -20.66
C PRO A 12 -36.19 -7.40 -20.97
N GLY A 13 -35.05 -7.80 -20.38
CA GLY A 13 -33.76 -7.09 -20.42
C GLY A 13 -33.14 -6.85 -19.04
N GLU A 14 -33.94 -6.46 -18.03
CA GLU A 14 -33.45 -6.12 -16.69
C GLU A 14 -32.88 -7.33 -15.94
N GLY A 15 -33.45 -8.52 -16.16
CA GLY A 15 -32.92 -9.77 -15.59
C GLY A 15 -31.55 -10.18 -16.15
N GLN A 16 -31.24 -9.74 -17.37
CA GLN A 16 -29.96 -10.04 -18.03
C GLN A 16 -28.88 -9.08 -17.55
N GLU A 17 -29.20 -7.79 -17.41
CA GLU A 17 -28.33 -6.78 -16.77
C GLU A 17 -28.04 -7.13 -15.30
N LEU A 18 -29.05 -7.57 -14.54
CA LEU A 18 -28.87 -8.02 -13.15
C LEU A 18 -27.95 -9.26 -13.04
N MET A 19 -28.04 -10.20 -14.01
CA MET A 19 -27.13 -11.34 -14.05
C MET A 19 -25.70 -10.92 -14.39
N GLU A 20 -25.51 -10.02 -15.34
CA GLU A 20 -24.19 -9.48 -15.70
C GLU A 20 -23.56 -8.71 -14.52
N GLU A 21 -24.33 -7.86 -13.83
CA GLU A 21 -23.84 -7.18 -12.61
C GLU A 21 -23.47 -8.17 -11.51
N ALA A 22 -24.27 -9.22 -11.30
CA ALA A 22 -23.98 -10.24 -10.31
C ALA A 22 -22.69 -11.02 -10.64
N GLN A 23 -22.47 -11.33 -11.92
CA GLN A 23 -21.25 -11.99 -12.40
C GLN A 23 -20.02 -11.10 -12.23
N LEU A 24 -20.10 -9.82 -12.62
CA LEU A 24 -19.02 -8.86 -12.44
C LEU A 24 -18.66 -8.68 -10.95
N ARG A 25 -19.65 -8.62 -10.07
CA ARG A 25 -19.43 -8.56 -8.61
C ARG A 25 -18.81 -9.85 -8.07
N SER A 26 -19.16 -11.02 -8.61
CA SER A 26 -18.54 -12.29 -8.21
C SER A 26 -17.07 -12.33 -8.62
N GLN A 27 -16.77 -11.98 -9.87
CA GLN A 27 -15.40 -11.92 -10.39
C GLN A 27 -14.55 -10.93 -9.60
N ALA A 28 -15.06 -9.73 -9.34
CA ALA A 28 -14.35 -8.74 -8.53
C ALA A 28 -14.04 -9.23 -7.11
N ARG A 29 -14.92 -10.05 -6.50
CA ARG A 29 -14.67 -10.66 -5.19
C ARG A 29 -13.62 -11.76 -5.25
N GLU A 30 -13.67 -12.61 -6.27
CA GLU A 30 -12.68 -13.68 -6.49
C GLU A 30 -11.28 -13.08 -6.73
N GLU A 31 -11.18 -12.04 -7.55
CA GLU A 31 -9.93 -11.30 -7.77
C GLU A 31 -9.39 -10.66 -6.48
N GLN A 32 -10.27 -10.05 -5.67
CA GLN A 32 -9.85 -9.51 -4.36
C GLN A 32 -9.33 -10.60 -3.42
N GLN A 33 -9.98 -11.77 -3.38
CA GLN A 33 -9.51 -12.89 -2.57
C GLN A 33 -8.14 -13.40 -3.04
N LEU A 34 -7.94 -13.50 -4.35
CA LEU A 34 -6.68 -13.93 -4.96
C LEU A 34 -5.55 -12.91 -4.70
N GLN A 35 -5.85 -11.61 -4.76
CA GLN A 35 -4.88 -10.57 -4.41
C GLN A 35 -4.49 -10.63 -2.93
N LEU A 36 -5.46 -10.88 -2.03
CA LEU A 36 -5.19 -11.05 -0.61
C LEU A 36 -4.34 -12.30 -0.33
N SER A 37 -4.56 -13.41 -1.04
CA SER A 37 -3.74 -14.62 -0.88
C SER A 37 -2.30 -14.39 -1.35
N ILE A 38 -2.11 -13.77 -2.51
CA ILE A 38 -0.78 -13.42 -3.04
C ILE A 38 -0.05 -12.47 -2.07
N SER A 39 -0.77 -11.47 -1.55
CA SER A 39 -0.20 -10.54 -0.56
C SER A 39 0.26 -11.25 0.72
N ASN A 40 -0.52 -12.21 1.21
CA ASN A 40 -0.17 -12.98 2.39
C ASN A 40 1.06 -13.86 2.16
N GLU A 41 1.14 -14.56 1.02
CA GLU A 41 2.30 -15.38 0.67
C GLU A 41 3.57 -14.54 0.57
N MET A 42 3.50 -13.39 -0.11
CA MET A 42 4.62 -12.46 -0.22
C MET A 42 5.11 -12.01 1.16
N VAL A 43 4.21 -11.64 2.07
CA VAL A 43 4.56 -11.22 3.43
C VAL A 43 5.23 -12.35 4.20
N GLN A 44 4.75 -13.59 4.05
CA GLN A 44 5.38 -14.76 4.67
C GLN A 44 6.78 -15.00 4.13
N SER A 45 6.98 -14.90 2.81
CA SER A 45 8.31 -15.02 2.20
C SER A 45 9.25 -13.92 2.70
N LEU A 46 8.81 -12.66 2.74
CA LEU A 46 9.61 -11.55 3.27
C LEU A 46 9.99 -11.77 4.73
N LYS A 47 9.06 -12.28 5.55
CA LYS A 47 9.32 -12.63 6.95
C LYS A 47 10.40 -13.71 7.08
N GLN A 48 10.35 -14.75 6.25
CA GLN A 48 11.38 -15.79 6.24
C GLN A 48 12.77 -15.22 5.92
N VAL A 49 12.87 -14.36 4.89
CA VAL A 49 14.14 -13.72 4.53
C VAL A 49 14.63 -12.82 5.65
N TYR A 50 13.75 -12.02 6.25
CA TYR A 50 14.07 -11.16 7.39
C TYR A 50 14.65 -11.97 8.56
N ASP A 51 14.02 -13.10 8.91
CA ASP A 51 14.48 -13.95 10.00
C ASP A 51 15.86 -14.58 9.72
N ILE A 52 16.13 -14.93 8.46
CA ILE A 52 17.47 -15.39 8.05
C ILE A 52 18.48 -14.27 8.27
N TYR A 53 18.16 -13.04 7.88
CA TYR A 53 19.07 -11.89 7.98
C TYR A 53 19.39 -11.58 9.44
N VAL A 54 18.38 -11.62 10.31
CA VAL A 54 18.57 -11.44 11.76
C VAL A 54 19.45 -12.56 12.33
N LYS A 55 19.18 -13.83 11.98
CA LYS A 55 19.99 -14.98 12.45
C LYS A 55 21.44 -14.93 11.99
N GLN A 56 21.68 -14.42 10.79
CA GLN A 56 23.03 -14.28 10.22
C GLN A 56 23.75 -13.01 10.68
N ASN A 57 23.13 -12.19 11.53
CA ASN A 57 23.65 -10.89 11.95
C ASN A 57 24.00 -9.97 10.77
N MET A 58 23.16 -9.99 9.73
CA MET A 58 23.29 -9.08 8.59
C MET A 58 23.21 -7.61 9.05
N PRO A 59 23.84 -6.67 8.32
CA PRO A 59 23.78 -5.26 8.64
C PRO A 59 22.35 -4.75 8.81
N PHE A 60 22.16 -3.81 9.75
CA PHE A 60 20.85 -3.23 10.04
C PHE A 60 20.16 -2.67 8.79
N ILE A 61 20.91 -2.02 7.89
CA ILE A 61 20.36 -1.45 6.66
C ILE A 61 19.76 -2.52 5.73
N ASP A 62 20.34 -3.71 5.69
CA ASP A 62 19.84 -4.80 4.84
C ASP A 62 18.58 -5.44 5.45
N GLN A 63 18.47 -5.46 6.77
CA GLN A 63 17.23 -5.84 7.46
C GLN A 63 16.12 -4.81 7.19
N VAL A 64 16.45 -3.52 7.23
CA VAL A 64 15.51 -2.41 6.96
C VAL A 64 15.03 -2.41 5.51
N ARG A 65 15.90 -2.74 4.54
CA ARG A 65 15.52 -2.90 3.13
C ARG A 65 14.43 -3.94 2.90
N ILE A 66 14.42 -5.03 3.66
CA ILE A 66 13.34 -6.02 3.57
C ILE A 66 12.02 -5.40 4.05
N LEU A 67 12.07 -4.60 5.11
CA LEU A 67 10.89 -3.91 5.64
C LEU A 67 10.38 -2.81 4.71
N SER A 68 11.23 -2.18 3.89
CA SER A 68 10.81 -1.14 2.93
C SER A 68 10.02 -1.70 1.74
N LEU A 69 10.05 -3.02 1.54
CA LEU A 69 9.21 -3.71 0.54
C LEU A 69 7.75 -3.89 0.99
N LEU A 70 7.45 -3.64 2.27
CA LEU A 70 6.09 -3.76 2.80
C LEU A 70 5.23 -2.56 2.38
N PRO A 71 3.90 -2.74 2.23
CA PRO A 71 3.01 -1.64 1.89
C PRO A 71 3.03 -0.54 2.96
N ARG A 72 3.25 0.71 2.54
CA ARG A 72 3.29 1.90 3.42
C ARG A 72 1.99 2.15 4.19
N SER A 73 0.86 1.66 3.69
CA SER A 73 -0.44 1.75 4.35
C SER A 73 -0.52 0.94 5.65
N TRP A 74 0.46 0.07 5.91
CA TRP A 74 0.48 -0.74 7.11
C TRP A 74 0.84 0.06 8.35
N LYS A 75 0.09 -0.19 9.42
CA LYS A 75 0.37 0.39 10.74
C LYS A 75 1.68 -0.16 11.29
N TYR A 76 2.41 0.69 11.99
CA TYR A 76 3.73 0.37 12.53
C TYR A 76 3.64 -0.83 13.48
N GLU A 77 2.59 -0.86 14.29
CA GLU A 77 2.31 -1.93 15.26
C GLU A 77 2.14 -3.30 14.58
N LYS A 78 1.53 -3.32 13.39
CA LYS A 78 1.34 -4.54 12.61
C LYS A 78 2.66 -5.06 12.04
N VAL A 79 3.50 -4.16 11.53
CA VAL A 79 4.84 -4.55 11.03
C VAL A 79 5.71 -5.06 12.18
N MET A 80 5.69 -4.36 13.32
CA MET A 80 6.43 -4.76 14.51
C MET A 80 5.98 -6.12 15.05
N SER A 81 4.68 -6.41 15.08
CA SER A 81 4.18 -7.69 15.58
C SER A 81 4.53 -8.87 14.67
N ILE A 82 4.49 -8.68 13.35
CA ILE A 82 4.81 -9.73 12.37
C ILE A 82 6.32 -9.97 12.32
N PHE A 83 7.11 -8.90 12.22
CA PHE A 83 8.56 -9.02 11.98
C PHE A 83 9.38 -9.08 13.26
N GLY A 84 8.84 -8.68 14.41
CA GLY A 84 9.57 -8.63 15.69
C GLY A 84 10.64 -7.54 15.71
N CYS A 85 10.45 -6.47 14.93
CA CYS A 85 11.41 -5.39 14.76
C CYS A 85 11.10 -4.18 15.66
N THR A 86 12.07 -3.27 15.78
CA THR A 86 11.88 -2.03 16.53
C THR A 86 11.10 -1.00 15.72
N ARG A 87 10.45 -0.07 16.42
CA ARG A 87 9.80 1.09 15.79
C ARG A 87 10.79 1.92 14.95
N HIS A 88 12.07 1.95 15.34
CA HIS A 88 13.12 2.64 14.59
C HIS A 88 13.36 1.99 13.21
N ALA A 89 13.37 0.66 13.13
CA ALA A 89 13.52 -0.06 11.86
C ALA A 89 12.38 0.26 10.89
N VAL A 90 11.13 0.27 11.39
CA VAL A 90 9.95 0.63 10.57
C VAL A 90 10.04 2.08 10.07
N LYS A 91 10.45 3.01 10.94
CA LYS A 91 10.63 4.41 10.55
C LYS A 91 11.72 4.57 9.47
N ALA A 92 12.85 3.87 9.63
CA ALA A 92 13.94 3.89 8.66
C ALA A 92 13.50 3.31 7.31
N ALA A 93 12.69 2.24 7.32
CA ALA A 93 12.15 1.62 6.11
C ALA A 93 11.25 2.58 5.33
N HIS A 94 10.36 3.30 6.01
CA HIS A 94 9.51 4.32 5.37
C HIS A 94 10.34 5.47 4.79
N GLN A 95 11.39 5.91 5.50
CA GLN A 95 12.27 6.96 5.00
C GLN A 95 13.05 6.52 3.75
N MET A 96 13.53 5.27 3.71
CA MET A 96 14.19 4.74 2.51
C MET A 96 13.26 4.73 1.29
N TYR A 97 11.98 4.37 1.49
CA TYR A 97 10.98 4.43 0.43
C TYR A 97 10.78 5.87 -0.09
N ASP A 98 10.68 6.85 0.83
CA ASP A 98 10.54 8.27 0.48
C ASP A 98 11.75 8.80 -0.30
N ASP A 99 12.96 8.38 0.08
CA ASP A 99 14.19 8.76 -0.62
C ASP A 99 14.22 8.18 -2.05
N GLU A 100 13.82 6.91 -2.21
CA GLU A 100 13.70 6.25 -3.52
C GLU A 100 12.64 6.92 -4.41
N GLU A 101 11.45 7.19 -3.85
CA GLU A 101 10.36 7.87 -4.55
C GLU A 101 10.74 9.31 -4.95
N TYR A 102 11.40 10.05 -4.05
CA TYR A 102 11.92 11.39 -4.34
C TYR A 102 12.95 11.37 -5.47
N ILE A 103 13.88 10.41 -5.48
CA ILE A 103 14.88 10.28 -6.55
C ILE A 103 14.20 9.98 -7.89
N LEU A 104 13.21 9.09 -7.91
CA LEU A 104 12.48 8.73 -9.13
C LEU A 104 11.65 9.89 -9.69
N ASN A 105 11.06 10.72 -8.83
CA ASN A 105 10.23 11.85 -9.22
C ASN A 105 11.02 13.14 -9.49
N ARG A 106 12.31 13.18 -9.15
CA ARG A 106 13.17 14.37 -9.30
C ARG A 106 13.34 14.82 -10.76
N ASP A 107 13.21 13.91 -11.71
CA ASP A 107 13.30 14.20 -13.14
C ASP A 107 11.95 14.71 -13.72
N GLN A 108 10.85 14.59 -12.97
CA GLN A 108 9.52 15.04 -13.35
C GLN A 108 9.11 16.37 -12.70
N GLU A 109 9.71 16.73 -11.56
CA GLU A 109 9.48 18.04 -10.94
C GLU A 109 10.42 19.11 -11.52
N PRO A 110 9.89 20.24 -12.05
CA PRO A 110 10.75 21.38 -12.34
C PRO A 110 11.45 21.80 -11.04
N ALA A 111 12.76 22.00 -11.09
CA ALA A 111 13.56 22.34 -9.92
C ALA A 111 13.16 23.71 -9.33
N ILE A 112 12.11 23.76 -8.52
CA ILE A 112 11.68 24.95 -7.77
C ILE A 112 12.52 25.04 -6.49
N ARG A 113 13.85 25.03 -6.63
CA ARG A 113 14.73 25.61 -5.60
C ARG A 113 15.03 27.04 -6.02
N GLN A 114 14.00 27.89 -5.97
CA GLN A 114 14.25 29.33 -5.91
C GLN A 114 15.01 29.59 -4.62
N ARG A 115 16.32 29.87 -4.73
CA ARG A 115 17.05 30.54 -3.65
C ARG A 115 16.29 31.83 -3.40
N ALA A 116 15.56 31.93 -2.30
CA ALA A 116 14.92 33.16 -1.90
C ALA A 116 16.02 34.23 -1.82
N ASP A 117 15.89 35.28 -2.64
CA ASP A 117 16.83 36.40 -2.63
C ASP A 117 16.77 37.04 -1.23
N PRO A 118 17.86 37.03 -0.44
CA PRO A 118 17.85 37.50 0.95
C PRO A 118 17.42 38.96 1.08
N LYS A 119 17.40 39.74 -0.02
CA LYS A 119 16.86 41.12 -0.02
C LYS A 119 15.34 41.21 0.01
N LYS A 120 14.61 40.14 -0.34
CA LYS A 120 13.13 40.10 -0.33
C LYS A 120 12.53 39.66 1.00
N ILE A 121 13.34 39.12 1.93
CA ILE A 121 12.90 38.74 3.27
C ILE A 121 13.11 39.92 4.22
N LYS A 122 12.35 40.98 4.02
CA LYS A 122 12.05 41.97 5.06
C LYS A 122 10.55 41.87 5.32
N HIS A 123 10.12 42.07 6.56
CA HIS A 123 8.75 41.93 7.07
C HIS A 123 8.40 40.58 7.68
N PHE A 124 9.10 40.19 8.75
CA PHE A 124 8.45 39.60 9.93
C PHE A 124 9.23 40.00 11.19
N VAL A 125 9.12 41.27 11.57
CA VAL A 125 9.26 41.70 12.97
C VAL A 125 8.27 42.84 13.17
N SER A 126 7.24 42.59 13.98
CA SER A 126 6.50 43.60 14.74
C SER A 126 6.35 43.06 16.15
#